data_AF-A0A0P4WBP4-F1
#
_entry.id   AF-A0A0P4WBP4-F1
#
_cell.length_a   1.000
_cell.length_b   1.000
_cell.length_c   1.000
_cell.angle_alpha   90.00
_cell.angle_beta   90.00
_cell.angle_gamma   90.00
#
_symmetry.space_group_name_H-M   'P 1'
#
loop_
_entity.id
_entity.type
_entity.pdbx_description
1 polymer ?
#
loop_
_entity_poly.entity_id
_entity_poly.type
_entity_poly.pdbx_seq_one_letter_code
_entity_poly.pdbx_strand_id
1 'polypeptide(L)'
;MTDAAGMAGRLRLLLLLLSFVSSDYASQDHSSNHDSSFNQDLSFDLTHFDRQDPQPLDYPCPDKNDIKPCVCLSGGFMIRDLHCSDVANETQLAQVFSAKFPYRHFRSLVMVGNAGVRELRAGVFGDLTFQELRLVSGVLERVEAGALAKSHDTLNLMHFYYNNIYDFPLAELASFTKLREVRLYGNNFSLLPPLTSLSLEIFSIGYNPLKIINGTTFAATPALRELHLYGVNLTELQPGEARVLLPIGMTFSNL
;
A
#
# COMPACT_ATOMS: atom_id res chain seq x y z
N MET A 1 2.67 -41.25 -13.01
CA MET A 1 3.13 -41.18 -11.61
C MET A 1 3.54 -39.74 -11.36
N THR A 2 2.57 -38.93 -10.95
CA THR A 2 2.71 -37.49 -10.75
C THR A 2 3.19 -37.21 -9.34
N ASP A 3 4.16 -36.32 -9.27
CA ASP A 3 5.10 -36.11 -8.17
C ASP A 3 4.44 -35.45 -6.94
N ALA A 4 4.11 -36.27 -5.94
CA ALA A 4 3.51 -35.84 -4.68
C ALA A 4 4.42 -34.91 -3.85
N ALA A 5 5.73 -34.86 -4.14
CA ALA A 5 6.68 -33.98 -3.47
C ALA A 5 6.53 -32.51 -3.90
N GLY A 6 6.13 -32.25 -5.14
CA GLY A 6 5.93 -30.89 -5.67
C GLY A 6 4.68 -30.18 -5.12
N MET A 7 3.63 -30.93 -4.80
CA MET A 7 2.40 -30.39 -4.18
C MET A 7 2.59 -30.08 -2.69
N ALA A 8 3.36 -30.88 -1.95
CA ALA A 8 3.65 -30.63 -0.54
C ALA A 8 4.48 -29.36 -0.29
N GLY A 9 5.40 -29.03 -1.21
CA GLY A 9 6.19 -27.79 -1.16
C GLY A 9 5.36 -26.53 -1.42
N ARG A 10 4.41 -26.59 -2.36
CA ARG A 10 3.50 -25.46 -2.66
C ARG A 10 2.47 -25.23 -1.55
N LEU A 11 2.00 -26.30 -0.89
CA LEU A 11 1.06 -26.20 0.23
C LEU A 11 1.72 -25.63 1.49
N ARG A 12 2.99 -25.95 1.75
CA ARG A 12 3.78 -25.34 2.85
C ARG A 12 4.04 -23.86 2.64
N LEU A 13 4.26 -23.41 1.40
CA LEU A 13 4.42 -22.00 1.07
C LEU A 13 3.12 -21.21 1.24
N LEU A 14 1.97 -21.80 0.89
CA LEU A 14 0.65 -21.21 1.07
C LEU A 14 0.26 -21.09 2.56
N LEU A 15 0.64 -22.07 3.39
CA LEU A 15 0.42 -22.05 4.85
C LEU A 15 1.27 -21.00 5.58
N LEU A 16 2.51 -20.77 5.12
CA LEU A 16 3.36 -19.69 5.64
C LEU A 16 2.77 -18.31 5.29
N LEU A 17 2.27 -18.12 4.06
CA LEU A 17 1.64 -16.87 3.65
C LEU A 17 0.37 -16.54 4.46
N LEU A 18 -0.43 -17.55 4.85
CA LEU A 18 -1.62 -17.35 5.69
C LEU A 18 -1.28 -17.01 7.15
N SER A 19 -0.13 -17.48 7.67
CA SER A 19 0.32 -17.14 9.03
C SER A 19 0.77 -15.69 9.18
N PHE A 20 1.23 -15.04 8.11
CA PHE A 20 1.60 -13.62 8.13
C PHE A 20 0.40 -12.67 7.98
N VAL A 21 -0.68 -13.08 7.30
CA VAL A 21 -1.89 -12.26 7.16
C VAL A 21 -2.67 -12.18 8.50
N SER A 22 -2.50 -13.16 9.37
CA SER A 22 -3.25 -13.24 10.64
C SER A 22 -2.68 -12.34 11.75
N SER A 23 -1.45 -11.82 11.61
CA SER A 23 -0.80 -11.09 12.69
C SER A 23 -1.15 -9.60 12.76
N ASP A 24 -1.84 -9.06 11.74
CA ASP A 24 -2.25 -7.64 11.68
C ASP A 24 -3.71 -7.42 12.16
N TYR A 25 -4.42 -8.46 12.62
CA TYR A 25 -5.86 -8.39 12.96
C TYR A 25 -6.20 -8.55 14.45
N ALA A 26 -5.23 -8.42 15.35
CA ALA A 26 -5.47 -8.55 16.78
C ALA A 26 -4.72 -7.49 17.58
N SER A 27 -5.37 -6.33 17.81
CA SER A 27 -5.17 -5.49 19.00
C SER A 27 -6.09 -4.26 18.94
N GLN A 28 -7.28 -4.34 19.54
CA GLN A 28 -7.86 -3.32 20.43
C GLN A 28 -9.27 -3.76 20.82
N ASP A 29 -9.34 -4.60 21.86
CA ASP A 29 -10.54 -4.77 22.65
C ASP A 29 -10.12 -4.55 24.11
N HIS A 30 -10.50 -3.41 24.66
CA HIS A 30 -10.39 -3.14 26.10
C HIS A 30 -11.68 -2.50 26.59
N SER A 31 -12.58 -3.38 27.03
CA SER A 31 -13.65 -3.08 27.96
C SER A 31 -13.07 -2.50 29.26
N SER A 32 -13.64 -1.41 29.76
CA SER A 32 -13.67 -1.14 31.19
C SER A 32 -14.90 -0.32 31.60
N ASN A 33 -15.68 -0.96 32.47
CA ASN A 33 -16.34 -0.44 33.66
C ASN A 33 -17.50 0.55 33.52
N HIS A 34 -18.68 -0.01 33.82
CA HIS A 34 -19.71 0.61 34.66
C HIS A 34 -19.11 1.51 35.75
N ASP A 35 -19.53 2.77 35.77
CA ASP A 35 -19.75 3.46 37.02
C ASP A 35 -21.12 4.15 36.98
N SER A 36 -21.90 3.84 38.01
CA SER A 36 -23.28 4.22 38.20
C SER A 36 -23.34 5.23 39.33
N SER A 37 -23.21 6.51 39.00
CA SER A 37 -23.76 7.59 39.84
C SER A 37 -23.82 8.88 39.03
N PHE A 38 -25.04 9.39 38.84
CA PHE A 38 -25.46 10.80 38.94
C PHE A 38 -26.81 10.93 38.21
N ASN A 39 -27.87 10.62 38.95
CA ASN A 39 -29.19 11.18 38.68
C ASN A 39 -29.19 12.62 39.17
N GLN A 40 -29.48 13.57 38.28
CA GLN A 40 -30.21 14.78 38.63
C GLN A 40 -30.85 15.42 37.38
N ASP A 41 -32.18 15.33 37.35
CA ASP A 41 -33.17 16.16 36.67
C ASP A 41 -32.72 17.13 35.57
N LEU A 42 -33.04 16.79 34.33
CA LEU A 42 -33.52 17.76 33.33
C LEU A 42 -34.61 17.08 32.48
N SER A 43 -35.87 17.39 32.76
CA SER A 43 -37.00 17.10 31.89
C SER A 43 -36.84 17.91 30.59
N PHE A 44 -36.28 17.29 29.54
CA PHE A 44 -36.17 17.90 28.22
C PHE A 44 -37.39 17.59 27.37
N ASP A 45 -38.15 18.64 27.10
CA ASP A 45 -39.26 18.70 26.15
C ASP A 45 -38.76 18.33 24.74
N LEU A 46 -39.33 17.27 24.15
CA LEU A 46 -38.92 16.70 22.86
C LEU A 46 -39.52 17.42 21.64
N THR A 47 -40.11 18.62 21.81
CA THR A 47 -40.90 19.21 20.72
C THR A 47 -40.20 20.26 19.86
N HIS A 48 -38.97 20.72 20.14
CA HIS A 48 -38.26 21.65 19.23
C HIS A 48 -36.73 21.53 19.36
N PHE A 49 -36.09 20.77 18.46
CA PHE A 49 -34.65 20.88 18.20
C PHE A 49 -34.40 20.86 16.69
N ASP A 50 -34.52 22.04 16.08
CA ASP A 50 -34.05 22.29 14.73
C ASP A 50 -32.51 22.42 14.80
N ARG A 51 -31.82 21.28 14.92
CA ARG A 51 -30.39 21.21 14.57
C ARG A 51 -30.33 20.99 13.07
N GLN A 52 -30.02 22.05 12.34
CA GLN A 52 -29.29 21.90 11.08
C GLN A 52 -27.91 21.33 11.41
N ASP A 53 -27.85 20.03 11.70
CA ASP A 53 -26.62 19.27 11.50
C ASP A 53 -26.26 19.45 10.01
N PRO A 54 -25.02 19.85 9.68
CA PRO A 54 -24.59 19.84 8.29
C PRO A 54 -24.80 18.41 7.78
N GLN A 55 -25.66 18.28 6.76
CA GLN A 55 -25.88 17.02 6.05
C GLN A 55 -24.50 16.37 5.78
N PRO A 56 -24.33 15.06 6.05
CA PRO A 56 -23.10 14.37 5.71
C PRO A 56 -22.69 14.76 4.30
N LEU A 57 -21.45 15.24 4.12
CA LEU A 57 -20.88 15.47 2.79
C LEU A 57 -21.01 14.16 2.02
N ASP A 58 -22.06 14.06 1.21
CA ASP A 58 -22.31 12.90 0.39
C ASP A 58 -21.24 12.94 -0.69
N TYR A 59 -20.36 11.94 -0.69
CA TYR A 59 -19.30 11.78 -1.69
C TYR A 59 -19.81 10.74 -2.68
N PRO A 60 -20.61 11.15 -3.69
CA PRO A 60 -21.21 10.19 -4.60
C PRO A 60 -20.13 9.50 -5.41
N CYS A 61 -20.31 8.21 -5.68
CA CYS A 61 -19.47 7.51 -6.65
C CYS A 61 -19.72 8.03 -8.09
N PRO A 62 -18.72 7.91 -8.99
CA PRO A 62 -18.93 8.13 -10.43
C PRO A 62 -19.97 7.16 -11.00
N ASP A 63 -20.42 7.40 -12.24
CA ASP A 63 -21.35 6.48 -12.90
C ASP A 63 -20.72 5.08 -12.97
N LYS A 64 -21.42 4.10 -12.40
CA LYS A 64 -20.97 2.72 -12.30
C LYS A 64 -20.68 2.07 -13.65
N ASN A 65 -21.28 2.55 -14.74
CA ASN A 65 -21.06 2.00 -16.09
C ASN A 65 -19.78 2.56 -16.72
N ASP A 66 -19.43 3.80 -16.40
CA ASP A 66 -18.24 4.47 -16.93
C ASP A 66 -16.95 3.91 -16.32
N ILE A 67 -17.03 3.39 -15.09
CA ILE A 67 -15.86 2.86 -14.36
C ILE A 67 -15.77 1.34 -14.32
N LYS A 68 -16.63 0.59 -15.03
CA LYS A 68 -16.53 -0.89 -15.04
C LYS A 68 -15.17 -1.35 -15.57
N PRO A 69 -14.58 -2.41 -15.00
CA PRO A 69 -15.11 -3.28 -13.95
C PRO A 69 -14.82 -2.79 -12.53
N CYS A 70 -14.27 -1.58 -12.36
CA CYS A 70 -14.01 -1.06 -11.05
C CYS A 70 -15.30 -0.77 -10.27
N VAL A 71 -15.21 -0.92 -8.95
CA VAL A 71 -16.27 -0.61 -8.01
C VAL A 71 -15.80 0.52 -7.12
N CYS A 72 -16.57 1.60 -7.11
CA CYS A 72 -16.42 2.67 -6.14
C CYS A 72 -17.25 2.35 -4.89
N LEU A 73 -16.61 2.40 -3.73
CA LEU A 73 -17.28 2.27 -2.44
C LEU A 73 -17.32 3.64 -1.78
N SER A 74 -18.54 4.18 -1.69
CA SER A 74 -18.88 5.36 -0.90
C SER A 74 -19.85 4.96 0.21
N GLY A 75 -19.49 5.22 1.47
CA GLY A 75 -20.34 4.86 2.61
C GLY A 75 -19.94 5.59 3.89
N GLY A 76 -20.93 6.17 4.57
CA GLY A 76 -20.71 6.99 5.77
C GLY A 76 -19.83 8.21 5.49
N PHE A 77 -19.19 8.77 6.52
CA PHE A 77 -18.46 10.03 6.39
C PHE A 77 -17.09 9.95 5.67
N MET A 78 -16.52 8.77 5.41
CA MET A 78 -15.08 8.68 5.06
C MET A 78 -14.64 7.58 4.06
N ILE A 79 -15.51 6.69 3.58
CA ILE A 79 -15.08 5.63 2.65
C ILE A 79 -15.13 6.19 1.22
N ARG A 80 -13.97 6.26 0.55
CA ARG A 80 -13.81 6.75 -0.84
C ARG A 80 -12.77 5.88 -1.53
N ASP A 81 -13.14 4.62 -1.76
CA ASP A 81 -12.23 3.58 -2.24
C ASP A 81 -12.61 3.13 -3.64
N LEU A 82 -11.60 2.90 -4.49
CA LEU A 82 -11.77 2.33 -5.82
C LEU A 82 -11.16 0.93 -5.84
N HIS A 83 -11.99 -0.07 -6.13
CA HIS A 83 -11.56 -1.46 -6.31
C HIS A 83 -11.52 -1.79 -7.80
N CYS A 84 -10.35 -2.07 -8.34
CA CYS A 84 -10.08 -2.25 -9.77
C CYS A 84 -9.41 -3.59 -10.11
N SER A 85 -9.52 -4.60 -9.24
CA SER A 85 -8.86 -5.90 -9.41
C SER A 85 -9.16 -6.59 -10.74
N ASP A 86 -10.37 -6.42 -11.28
CA ASP A 86 -10.85 -7.12 -12.47
C ASP A 86 -10.55 -6.40 -13.80
N VAL A 87 -9.81 -5.29 -13.76
CA VAL A 87 -9.40 -4.59 -14.99
C VAL A 87 -8.55 -5.50 -15.86
N ALA A 88 -8.93 -5.66 -17.12
CA ALA A 88 -8.38 -6.64 -18.05
C ALA A 88 -6.96 -6.32 -18.54
N ASN A 89 -6.60 -5.04 -18.64
CA ASN A 89 -5.29 -4.56 -19.14
C ASN A 89 -5.13 -3.04 -18.93
N GLU A 90 -3.97 -2.51 -19.31
CA GLU A 90 -3.62 -1.09 -19.20
C GLU A 90 -4.58 -0.17 -19.96
N THR A 91 -5.13 -0.62 -21.08
CA THR A 91 -6.07 0.18 -21.89
C THR A 91 -7.38 0.36 -21.14
N GLN A 92 -7.93 -0.71 -20.57
CA GLN A 92 -9.14 -0.62 -19.76
C GLN A 92 -8.91 0.18 -18.47
N LEU A 93 -7.71 0.08 -17.87
CA LEU A 93 -7.36 0.89 -16.70
C LEU A 93 -7.42 2.39 -17.05
N ALA A 94 -6.75 2.79 -18.14
CA ALA A 94 -6.76 4.17 -18.61
C ALA A 94 -8.18 4.65 -18.98
N GLN A 95 -9.02 3.78 -19.57
CA GLN A 95 -10.42 4.10 -19.86
C GLN A 95 -11.21 4.41 -18.59
N VAL A 96 -11.09 3.58 -17.55
CA VAL A 96 -11.75 3.83 -16.26
C VAL A 96 -11.35 5.19 -15.69
N PHE A 97 -10.06 5.54 -15.69
CA PHE A 97 -9.57 6.80 -15.15
C PHE A 97 -9.76 8.02 -16.06
N SER A 98 -10.27 7.81 -17.28
CA SER A 98 -10.76 8.88 -18.16
C SER A 98 -12.22 9.25 -17.92
N ALA A 99 -12.94 8.46 -17.11
CA ALA A 99 -14.33 8.73 -16.75
C ALA A 99 -14.48 10.01 -15.92
N LYS A 100 -15.72 10.50 -15.80
CA LYS A 100 -16.03 11.67 -14.98
C LYS A 100 -16.14 11.29 -13.50
N PHE A 101 -15.15 11.66 -12.71
CA PHE A 101 -15.18 11.53 -11.25
C PHE A 101 -15.74 12.81 -10.59
N PRO A 102 -16.63 12.68 -9.61
CA PRO A 102 -17.24 13.84 -8.92
C PRO A 102 -16.27 14.54 -7.96
N TYR A 103 -15.19 13.87 -7.55
CA TYR A 103 -14.11 14.43 -6.73
C TYR A 103 -12.77 13.78 -7.12
N ARG A 104 -11.67 14.38 -6.68
CA ARG A 104 -10.30 13.97 -7.08
C ARG A 104 -9.56 13.18 -6.01
N HIS A 105 -9.92 13.38 -4.74
CA HIS A 105 -9.20 12.82 -3.60
C HIS A 105 -9.88 11.54 -3.08
N PHE A 106 -9.29 10.40 -3.43
CA PHE A 106 -9.71 9.09 -2.95
C PHE A 106 -8.84 8.65 -1.78
N ARG A 107 -9.43 7.86 -0.88
CA ARG A 107 -8.68 7.23 0.20
C ARG A 107 -7.78 6.15 -0.39
N SER A 108 -8.34 5.17 -1.09
CA SER A 108 -7.56 4.05 -1.63
C SER A 108 -7.88 3.70 -3.08
N LEU A 109 -6.86 3.22 -3.79
CA LEU A 109 -7.01 2.38 -4.98
C LEU A 109 -6.52 0.97 -4.65
N VAL A 110 -7.38 -0.02 -4.90
CA VAL A 110 -7.14 -1.42 -4.58
C VAL A 110 -7.18 -2.26 -5.86
N MET A 111 -6.09 -2.95 -6.16
CA MET A 111 -6.01 -3.97 -7.20
C MET A 111 -5.31 -5.18 -6.61
N VAL A 112 -6.06 -6.24 -6.32
CA VAL A 112 -5.53 -7.47 -5.71
C VAL A 112 -5.71 -8.61 -6.69
N GLY A 113 -4.64 -9.35 -6.98
CA GLY A 113 -4.74 -10.49 -7.90
C GLY A 113 -4.92 -10.12 -9.36
N ASN A 114 -4.65 -8.86 -9.74
CA ASN A 114 -4.84 -8.42 -11.12
C ASN A 114 -3.86 -9.14 -12.06
N ALA A 115 -4.40 -9.83 -13.07
CA ALA A 115 -3.64 -10.67 -13.99
C ALA A 115 -3.37 -10.01 -15.36
N GLY A 116 -3.82 -8.77 -15.55
CA GLY A 116 -3.87 -8.13 -16.87
C GLY A 116 -3.02 -6.87 -17.02
N VAL A 117 -2.78 -6.15 -15.93
CA VAL A 117 -2.03 -4.88 -15.90
C VAL A 117 -0.58 -5.17 -15.54
N ARG A 118 0.31 -5.01 -16.51
CA ARG A 118 1.76 -5.20 -16.39
C ARG A 118 2.50 -3.86 -16.26
N GLU A 119 1.88 -2.76 -16.65
CA GLU A 119 2.50 -1.43 -16.58
C GLU A 119 1.52 -0.35 -16.09
N LEU A 120 1.98 0.48 -15.15
CA LEU A 120 1.34 1.76 -14.86
C LEU A 120 2.04 2.86 -15.66
N ARG A 121 1.36 3.39 -16.66
CA ARG A 121 1.90 4.48 -17.50
C ARG A 121 1.81 5.84 -16.83
N ALA A 122 2.64 6.77 -17.28
CA ALA A 122 2.59 8.16 -16.85
C ALA A 122 1.17 8.72 -17.00
N GLY A 123 0.62 9.31 -15.92
CA GLY A 123 -0.72 9.91 -15.92
C GLY A 123 -1.89 8.92 -16.02
N VAL A 124 -1.68 7.61 -15.85
CA VAL A 124 -2.76 6.59 -15.97
C VAL A 124 -3.97 6.86 -15.07
N PHE A 125 -3.77 7.52 -13.93
CA PHE A 125 -4.84 7.86 -12.98
C PHE A 125 -5.48 9.24 -13.21
N GLY A 126 -5.16 9.91 -14.31
CA GLY A 126 -5.71 11.23 -14.64
C GLY A 126 -5.37 12.28 -13.60
N ASP A 127 -6.38 12.99 -13.09
CA ASP A 127 -6.25 14.00 -12.01
C ASP A 127 -6.56 13.42 -10.62
N LEU A 128 -6.80 12.12 -10.50
CA LEU A 128 -7.10 11.50 -9.22
C LEU A 128 -5.85 11.36 -8.37
N THR A 129 -6.05 11.48 -7.06
CA THR A 129 -5.01 11.34 -6.05
C THR A 129 -5.45 10.32 -5.01
N PHE A 130 -4.52 9.57 -4.46
CA PHE A 130 -4.81 8.53 -3.48
C PHE A 130 -4.02 8.76 -2.19
N GLN A 131 -4.59 8.37 -1.05
CA GLN A 131 -3.87 8.28 0.22
C GLN A 131 -3.19 6.91 0.36
N GLU A 132 -3.78 5.89 -0.24
CA GLU A 132 -3.27 4.52 -0.25
C GLU A 132 -3.34 3.93 -1.65
N LEU A 133 -2.25 3.31 -2.10
CA LEU A 133 -2.23 2.51 -3.31
C LEU A 133 -1.89 1.06 -2.92
N ARG A 134 -2.81 0.14 -3.18
CA ARG A 134 -2.69 -1.28 -2.83
C ARG A 134 -2.79 -2.12 -4.11
N LEU A 135 -1.66 -2.34 -4.77
CA LEU A 135 -1.53 -3.16 -5.97
C LEU A 135 -0.77 -4.43 -5.60
N VAL A 136 -1.48 -5.47 -5.22
CA VAL A 136 -0.92 -6.61 -4.47
C VAL A 136 -1.20 -7.94 -5.18
N SER A 137 -0.23 -8.85 -5.14
CA SER A 137 -0.40 -10.23 -5.67
C SER A 137 -0.78 -10.27 -7.15
N GLY A 138 -0.33 -9.31 -7.95
CA GLY A 138 -0.67 -9.19 -9.37
C GLY A 138 0.49 -9.54 -10.30
N VAL A 139 0.42 -9.05 -11.54
CA VAL A 139 1.44 -9.27 -12.58
C VAL A 139 2.17 -7.99 -12.99
N LEU A 140 2.09 -6.93 -12.17
CA LEU A 140 2.70 -5.64 -12.48
C LEU A 140 4.23 -5.78 -12.62
N GLU A 141 4.79 -5.22 -13.68
CA GLU A 141 6.21 -5.32 -14.04
C GLU A 141 6.91 -3.96 -14.04
N ARG A 142 6.19 -2.91 -14.42
CA ARG A 142 6.74 -1.56 -14.52
C ARG A 142 5.81 -0.50 -13.95
N VAL A 143 6.39 0.51 -13.35
CA VAL A 143 5.74 1.78 -13.04
C VAL A 143 6.55 2.86 -13.75
N GLU A 144 5.93 3.62 -14.65
CA GLU A 144 6.62 4.71 -15.32
C GLU A 144 6.76 5.92 -14.38
N ALA A 145 7.82 6.70 -14.59
CA ALA A 145 7.93 8.03 -14.00
C ALA A 145 6.68 8.86 -14.35
N GLY A 146 6.10 9.54 -13.37
CA GLY A 146 4.88 10.32 -13.52
C GLY A 146 3.58 9.53 -13.43
N ALA A 147 3.62 8.20 -13.29
CA ALA A 147 2.40 7.40 -13.09
C ALA A 147 1.69 7.78 -11.78
N LEU A 148 2.46 8.13 -10.74
CA LEU A 148 1.95 8.44 -9.40
C LEU A 148 2.02 9.94 -9.05
N ALA A 149 2.43 10.79 -10.00
CA ALA A 149 2.80 12.19 -9.73
C ALA A 149 1.70 13.03 -9.08
N LYS A 150 0.43 12.77 -9.42
CA LYS A 150 -0.71 13.49 -8.84
C LYS A 150 -0.89 13.20 -7.35
N SER A 151 -0.36 12.08 -6.86
CA SER A 151 -0.46 11.68 -5.45
C SER A 151 0.75 12.09 -4.61
N HIS A 152 1.69 12.89 -5.13
CA HIS A 152 2.87 13.36 -4.37
C HIS A 152 2.51 13.98 -3.02
N ASP A 153 1.44 14.79 -2.96
CA ASP A 153 1.02 15.49 -1.75
C ASP A 153 -0.06 14.77 -0.92
N THR A 154 -0.47 13.57 -1.32
CA THR A 154 -1.57 12.82 -0.69
C THR A 154 -1.19 11.42 -0.26
N LEU A 155 -0.30 10.74 -0.99
CA LEU A 155 0.01 9.34 -0.77
C LEU A 155 0.73 9.16 0.56
N ASN A 156 0.21 8.25 1.38
CA ASN A 156 0.76 7.85 2.67
C ASN A 156 1.32 6.42 2.59
N LEU A 157 0.58 5.51 1.97
CA LEU A 157 0.91 4.09 1.88
C LEU A 157 1.01 3.62 0.43
N MET A 158 2.14 3.00 0.08
CA MET A 158 2.38 2.39 -1.23
C MET A 158 2.69 0.90 -1.07
N HIS A 159 1.70 0.05 -1.34
CA HIS A 159 1.78 -1.40 -1.19
C HIS A 159 1.73 -2.08 -2.55
N PHE A 160 2.90 -2.45 -3.07
CA PHE A 160 3.13 -2.97 -4.42
C PHE A 160 3.75 -4.39 -4.39
N TYR A 161 3.55 -5.12 -3.29
CA TYR A 161 4.22 -6.38 -3.01
C TYR A 161 3.58 -7.59 -3.72
N TYR A 162 4.36 -8.65 -3.89
CA TYR A 162 3.99 -9.86 -4.65
C TYR A 162 3.54 -9.55 -6.08
N ASN A 163 4.31 -8.74 -6.81
CA ASN A 163 4.16 -8.56 -8.26
C ASN A 163 5.45 -9.03 -8.96
N ASN A 164 5.67 -8.60 -10.21
CA ASN A 164 6.87 -8.90 -11.01
C ASN A 164 7.70 -7.63 -11.26
N ILE A 165 7.63 -6.62 -10.39
CA ILE A 165 8.17 -5.29 -10.66
C ILE A 165 9.69 -5.38 -10.75
N TYR A 166 10.24 -4.97 -11.90
CA TYR A 166 11.68 -4.82 -12.11
C TYR A 166 12.09 -3.39 -12.47
N ASP A 167 11.12 -2.55 -12.86
CA ASP A 167 11.33 -1.14 -13.19
C ASP A 167 10.36 -0.27 -12.40
N PHE A 168 10.91 0.62 -11.57
CA PHE A 168 10.14 1.51 -10.70
C PHE A 168 10.91 2.82 -10.51
N PRO A 169 10.24 4.00 -10.55
CA PRO A 169 10.91 5.28 -10.55
C PRO A 169 11.25 5.69 -9.11
N LEU A 170 12.17 4.96 -8.47
CA LEU A 170 12.54 5.15 -7.05
C LEU A 170 13.05 6.57 -6.73
N ALA A 171 13.54 7.31 -7.73
CA ALA A 171 13.92 8.72 -7.58
C ALA A 171 12.71 9.63 -7.26
N GLU A 172 11.49 9.25 -7.65
CA GLU A 172 10.28 10.03 -7.37
C GLU A 172 9.87 9.99 -5.90
N LEU A 173 10.43 9.07 -5.09
CA LEU A 173 10.20 9.03 -3.64
C LEU A 173 10.55 10.37 -2.95
N ALA A 174 11.43 11.17 -3.55
CA ALA A 174 11.79 12.50 -3.06
C ALA A 174 10.67 13.53 -3.20
N SER A 175 9.72 13.30 -4.12
CA SER A 175 8.61 14.20 -4.39
C SER A 175 7.42 13.99 -3.46
N PHE A 176 7.32 12.81 -2.83
CA PHE A 176 6.21 12.53 -1.94
C PHE A 176 6.41 13.19 -0.58
N THR A 177 5.50 14.10 -0.21
CA THR A 177 5.61 14.90 1.02
C THR A 177 4.98 14.23 2.24
N LYS A 178 4.14 13.21 2.03
CA LYS A 178 3.39 12.51 3.08
C LYS A 178 3.60 10.99 3.10
N LEU A 179 4.40 10.44 2.19
CA LEU A 179 4.59 9.00 2.05
C LEU A 179 5.35 8.47 3.25
N ARG A 180 4.71 7.63 4.06
CA ARG A 180 5.29 7.04 5.27
C ARG A 180 5.79 5.62 5.02
N GLU A 181 5.14 4.90 4.13
CA GLU A 181 5.37 3.47 4.00
C GLU A 181 5.39 3.00 2.54
N VAL A 182 6.44 2.26 2.20
CA VAL A 182 6.60 1.61 0.90
C VAL A 182 6.90 0.14 1.11
N ARG A 183 6.01 -0.72 0.59
CA ARG A 183 6.16 -2.18 0.60
C ARG A 183 6.29 -2.70 -0.82
N LEU A 184 7.50 -3.13 -1.17
CA LEU A 184 7.90 -3.63 -2.49
C LEU A 184 8.45 -5.07 -2.42
N TYR A 185 8.23 -5.79 -1.31
CA TYR A 185 8.73 -7.15 -1.17
C TYR A 185 8.08 -8.14 -2.15
N GLY A 186 8.80 -9.20 -2.50
CA GLY A 186 8.30 -10.21 -3.43
C GLY A 186 8.11 -9.65 -4.85
N ASN A 187 9.10 -8.89 -5.33
CA ASN A 187 9.17 -8.38 -6.69
C ASN A 187 10.48 -8.87 -7.35
N ASN A 188 10.92 -8.21 -8.42
CA ASN A 188 12.11 -8.60 -9.18
C ASN A 188 13.20 -7.50 -9.20
N PHE A 189 13.32 -6.73 -8.11
CA PHE A 189 14.37 -5.73 -7.95
C PHE A 189 15.75 -6.38 -7.77
N SER A 190 16.67 -6.16 -8.72
CA SER A 190 18.04 -6.68 -8.67
C SER A 190 19.05 -5.70 -8.08
N LEU A 191 18.70 -4.41 -8.07
CA LEU A 191 19.50 -3.31 -7.52
C LEU A 191 18.59 -2.27 -6.85
N LEU A 192 19.17 -1.53 -5.90
CA LEU A 192 18.56 -0.33 -5.34
C LEU A 192 19.48 0.88 -5.56
N PRO A 193 19.01 1.95 -6.22
CA PRO A 193 19.73 3.21 -6.26
C PRO A 193 19.69 3.89 -4.88
N PRO A 194 20.51 4.94 -4.65
CA PRO A 194 20.31 5.84 -3.53
C PRO A 194 18.88 6.37 -3.50
N LEU A 195 18.21 6.19 -2.36
CA LEU A 195 16.87 6.67 -2.11
C LEU A 195 16.94 8.04 -1.43
N THR A 196 16.02 8.91 -1.82
CA THR A 196 15.82 10.21 -1.19
C THR A 196 14.35 10.33 -0.84
N SER A 197 14.05 10.60 0.44
CA SER A 197 12.68 10.87 0.89
C SER A 197 12.70 11.49 2.29
N LEU A 198 12.05 12.62 2.46
CA LEU A 198 12.00 13.31 3.75
C LEU A 198 10.91 12.75 4.70
N SER A 199 9.95 12.00 4.18
CA SER A 199 8.78 11.53 4.94
C SER A 199 8.76 10.02 5.19
N LEU A 200 9.54 9.24 4.43
CA LEU A 200 9.51 7.78 4.46
C LEU A 200 10.00 7.23 5.80
N GLU A 201 9.15 6.45 6.48
CA GLU A 201 9.42 5.86 7.79
C GLU A 201 9.69 4.36 7.72
N ILE A 202 8.98 3.65 6.82
CA ILE A 202 9.02 2.19 6.69
C ILE A 202 9.28 1.83 5.23
N PHE A 203 10.33 1.05 4.98
CA PHE A 203 10.67 0.52 3.66
C PHE A 203 10.85 -0.99 3.70
N SER A 204 10.08 -1.73 2.90
CA SER A 204 10.20 -3.18 2.79
C SER A 204 10.50 -3.60 1.35
N ILE A 205 11.60 -4.32 1.16
CA ILE A 205 12.09 -4.77 -0.15
C ILE A 205 12.53 -6.25 -0.11
N GLY A 206 12.10 -6.99 0.91
CA GLY A 206 12.39 -8.42 1.06
C GLY A 206 11.97 -9.28 -0.15
N TYR A 207 12.45 -10.51 -0.23
CA TYR A 207 12.15 -11.44 -1.34
C TYR A 207 12.32 -10.83 -2.74
N ASN A 208 13.35 -10.02 -2.91
CA ASN A 208 13.81 -9.52 -4.20
C ASN A 208 15.20 -10.10 -4.49
N PRO A 209 15.61 -10.27 -5.77
CA PRO A 209 16.92 -10.79 -6.15
C PRO A 209 18.06 -9.75 -5.95
N LEU A 210 17.99 -8.95 -4.88
CA LEU A 210 19.02 -7.99 -4.50
C LEU A 210 20.29 -8.72 -4.07
N LYS A 211 21.41 -8.32 -4.69
CA LYS A 211 22.75 -8.84 -4.34
C LYS A 211 23.52 -7.89 -3.43
N ILE A 212 23.35 -6.58 -3.65
CA ILE A 212 24.14 -5.52 -3.01
C ILE A 212 23.18 -4.41 -2.56
N ILE A 213 23.37 -3.93 -1.34
CA ILE A 213 22.83 -2.65 -0.85
C ILE A 213 24.03 -1.80 -0.44
N ASN A 214 24.13 -0.59 -0.99
CA ASN A 214 25.23 0.31 -0.69
C ASN A 214 24.93 1.02 0.64
N GLY A 215 25.96 1.28 1.47
CA GLY A 215 25.78 2.01 2.72
C GLY A 215 25.33 3.47 2.56
N THR A 216 25.25 3.98 1.32
CA THR A 216 24.68 5.29 0.99
C THR A 216 23.24 5.21 0.48
N THR A 217 22.69 3.99 0.33
CA THR A 217 21.35 3.78 -0.25
C THR A 217 20.28 4.53 0.53
N PHE A 218 20.40 4.63 1.85
CA PHE A 218 19.40 5.29 2.72
C PHE A 218 19.92 6.58 3.37
N ALA A 219 21.05 7.12 2.91
CA ALA A 219 21.65 8.31 3.52
C ALA A 219 20.77 9.58 3.43
N ALA A 220 19.90 9.66 2.42
CA ALA A 220 18.98 10.79 2.20
C ALA A 220 17.53 10.46 2.59
N THR A 221 17.33 9.54 3.55
CA THR A 221 16.02 9.20 4.12
C THR A 221 15.99 9.40 5.65
N PRO A 222 16.02 10.66 6.14
CA PRO A 222 16.23 10.95 7.57
C PRO A 222 15.08 10.50 8.49
N ALA A 223 13.89 10.26 7.94
CA ALA A 223 12.72 9.78 8.70
C ALA A 223 12.65 8.24 8.78
N LEU A 224 13.52 7.52 8.05
CA LEU A 224 13.46 6.06 7.96
C LEU A 224 13.82 5.43 9.30
N ARG A 225 12.90 4.63 9.85
CA ARG A 225 13.05 3.97 11.16
C ARG A 225 13.00 2.45 11.09
N GLU A 226 12.41 1.90 10.03
CA GLU A 226 12.22 0.47 9.83
C GLU A 226 12.56 0.09 8.38
N LEU A 227 13.56 -0.78 8.24
CA LEU A 227 14.00 -1.32 6.96
C LEU A 227 13.91 -2.85 7.01
N HIS A 228 13.08 -3.43 6.13
CA HIS A 228 12.81 -4.87 6.09
C HIS A 228 13.49 -5.52 4.88
N LEU A 229 14.50 -6.35 5.15
CA LEU A 229 15.34 -7.05 4.16
C LEU A 229 15.26 -8.57 4.32
N TYR A 230 14.09 -9.13 4.62
CA TYR A 230 13.96 -10.59 4.74
C TYR A 230 14.04 -11.27 3.36
N GLY A 231 14.70 -12.42 3.27
CA GLY A 231 14.71 -13.22 2.03
C GLY A 231 15.42 -12.60 0.83
N VAL A 232 16.31 -11.62 1.05
CA VAL A 232 17.27 -11.14 0.04
C VAL A 232 18.58 -11.93 0.17
N ASN A 233 19.30 -12.09 -0.94
CA ASN A 233 20.57 -12.82 -0.96
C ASN A 233 21.76 -11.84 -0.91
N LEU A 234 21.80 -11.02 0.14
CA LEU A 234 22.81 -9.99 0.31
C LEU A 234 24.19 -10.62 0.55
N THR A 235 25.17 -10.20 -0.24
CA THR A 235 26.56 -10.60 -0.06
C THR A 235 27.37 -9.60 0.76
N GLU A 236 26.88 -8.38 0.96
CA GLU A 236 27.58 -7.29 1.64
C GLU A 236 26.59 -6.30 2.28
N LEU A 237 26.86 -5.87 3.51
CA LEU A 237 26.28 -4.69 4.16
C LEU A 237 27.42 -3.83 4.70
N GLN A 238 27.48 -2.56 4.31
CA GLN A 238 28.52 -1.64 4.78
C GLN A 238 28.14 -1.06 6.16
N PRO A 239 29.08 -0.94 7.12
CA PRO A 239 28.78 -0.50 8.49
C PRO A 239 28.28 0.95 8.55
N GLY A 240 27.18 1.23 9.26
CA GLY A 240 26.73 2.60 9.54
C GLY A 240 25.22 2.81 9.77
N GLU A 241 24.39 1.81 9.48
CA GLU A 241 22.92 1.98 9.49
C GLU A 241 22.31 1.29 10.73
N ALA A 242 22.13 2.05 11.81
CA ALA A 242 21.42 1.56 12.99
C ALA A 242 19.92 1.40 12.66
N ARG A 243 19.41 0.17 12.79
CA ARG A 243 18.01 -0.31 12.56
C ARG A 243 17.70 -0.90 11.19
N VAL A 244 18.68 -1.56 10.55
CA VAL A 244 18.36 -2.61 9.57
C VAL A 244 17.76 -3.81 10.32
N LEU A 245 16.48 -4.11 10.11
CA LEU A 245 15.87 -5.33 10.64
C LEU A 245 16.18 -6.49 9.68
N LEU A 246 17.30 -7.16 9.97
CA LEU A 246 17.66 -8.41 9.30
C LEU A 246 16.82 -9.56 9.88
N PRO A 247 16.48 -10.58 9.08
CA PRO A 247 15.88 -11.79 9.61
C PRO A 247 16.82 -12.43 10.64
N ILE A 248 16.23 -13.03 11.67
CA ILE A 248 16.91 -13.90 12.63
C ILE A 248 17.58 -15.02 11.82
N GLY A 249 18.92 -14.99 11.72
CA GLY A 249 19.70 -16.00 10.98
C GLY A 249 20.75 -15.47 10.01
N MET A 250 20.88 -14.15 9.79
CA MET A 250 22.03 -13.61 9.04
C MET A 250 23.28 -13.57 9.92
N THR A 251 24.04 -14.65 9.97
CA THR A 251 25.45 -14.61 10.41
C THR A 251 26.29 -13.99 9.30
N PHE A 252 26.84 -12.80 9.53
CA PHE A 252 27.97 -12.27 8.76
C PHE A 252 29.21 -13.09 9.12
N SER A 253 29.35 -14.25 8.49
CA SER A 253 30.59 -15.01 8.57
C SER A 253 31.60 -14.31 7.67
N ASN A 254 32.52 -13.56 8.30
CA ASN A 254 33.71 -12.88 7.76
C ASN A 254 33.53 -11.39 7.44
N LEU A 255 33.65 -10.57 8.48
CA LEU A 255 34.58 -9.45 8.48
C LEU A 255 35.77 -9.82 9.37
#